data_AF-A0A947DX66-F1
#
_entry.id   AF-A0A947DX66-F1
#
_cell.length_a   1.000
_cell.length_b   1.000
_cell.length_c   1.000
_cell.angle_alpha   90.00
_cell.angle_beta   90.00
_cell.angle_gamma   90.00
#
_symmetry.space_group_name_H-M   'P 1'
#
loop_
_entity.id
_entity.type
_entity.pdbx_description
1 polymer ?
#
loop_
_entity_poly.entity_id
_entity_poly.type
_entity_poly.pdbx_seq_one_letter_code
_entity_poly.pdbx_strand_id
1 'polypeptide(L)'
;RPRVFFEEWYNPHISAIAWVSELIGIAGGDDCFPELAREPMGKGRIIADGSSIVQRNPDIIFGSWCGRRFRPAHVLARPGWGEVNAVKNGQLFEIKSSEILQPGPAALTDGVEQLHHIIMAWSMAPTLVASRTALPPEGAAPPKGGLSAGRSS
;
A
#
# COMPACT_ATOMS: atom_id res chain seq x y z
N ARG A 1 5.88 6.64 7.65
CA ARG A 1 5.07 5.43 7.95
C ARG A 1 4.32 5.06 6.67
N PRO A 2 3.96 3.79 6.41
CA PRO A 2 3.13 3.47 5.25
C PRO A 2 1.76 4.14 5.36
N ARG A 3 1.23 4.58 4.23
CA ARG A 3 -0.16 5.02 4.13
C ARG A 3 -1.06 3.79 4.11
N VAL A 4 -2.02 3.73 5.03
CA VAL A 4 -2.89 2.57 5.23
C VAL A 4 -4.32 2.95 4.88
N PHE A 5 -4.93 2.20 3.97
CA PHE A 5 -6.38 2.23 3.78
C PHE A 5 -7.00 1.00 4.42
N PHE A 6 -7.82 1.21 5.46
CA PHE A 6 -8.62 0.15 6.06
C PHE A 6 -10.06 0.22 5.55
N GLU A 7 -10.52 -0.87 4.97
CA GLU A 7 -11.85 -1.01 4.36
C GLU A 7 -12.72 -1.92 5.23
N GLU A 8 -13.59 -1.31 6.02
CA GLU A 8 -14.61 -1.99 6.84
C GLU A 8 -15.67 -2.66 5.94
N TRP A 9 -16.02 -2.05 4.81
CA TRP A 9 -16.96 -2.61 3.84
C TRP A 9 -16.62 -2.20 2.41
N TYR A 10 -16.93 -3.07 1.44
CA TYR A 10 -16.48 -2.93 0.05
C TYR A 10 -17.47 -2.23 -0.88
N ASN A 11 -18.77 -2.23 -0.57
CA ASN A 11 -19.77 -1.54 -1.40
C ASN A 11 -20.99 -1.05 -0.57
N PRO A 12 -21.15 0.27 -0.36
CA PRO A 12 -20.16 1.31 -0.69
C PRO A 12 -18.88 1.12 0.13
N HIS A 13 -17.78 1.78 -0.25
CA HIS A 13 -16.55 1.78 0.55
C HIS A 13 -16.83 2.42 1.91
N ILE A 14 -16.53 1.71 3.00
CA ILE A 14 -16.58 2.24 4.37
C ILE A 14 -15.17 2.20 4.95
N SER A 15 -14.65 3.37 5.36
CA SER A 15 -13.32 3.54 5.96
C SER A 15 -13.29 3.17 7.44
N ALA A 16 -12.11 3.19 8.07
CA ALA A 16 -11.90 2.83 9.48
C ALA A 16 -12.80 3.58 10.47
N ILE A 17 -13.21 2.90 11.56
CA ILE A 17 -13.79 3.54 12.75
C ILE A 17 -12.68 4.11 13.62
N ALA A 18 -13.00 5.09 14.48
CA ALA A 18 -12.06 5.79 15.36
C ALA A 18 -10.98 4.90 15.98
N TRP A 19 -11.35 3.85 16.72
CA TRP A 19 -10.37 2.99 17.39
C TRP A 19 -9.48 2.24 16.39
N VAL A 20 -9.98 1.84 15.22
CA VAL A 20 -9.15 1.17 14.21
C VAL A 20 -8.14 2.16 13.62
N SER A 21 -8.56 3.40 13.37
CA SER A 21 -7.66 4.47 12.93
C SER A 21 -6.54 4.72 13.97
N GLU A 22 -6.88 4.76 15.25
CA GLU A 22 -5.91 4.86 16.35
C GLU A 22 -4.95 3.66 16.40
N LEU A 23 -5.47 2.44 16.27
CA LEU A 23 -4.65 1.23 16.27
C LEU A 23 -3.71 1.17 15.06
N ILE A 24 -4.12 1.66 13.89
CA ILE A 24 -3.22 1.83 12.73
C ILE A 24 -2.07 2.76 13.09
N GLY A 25 -2.35 3.89 13.73
CA GLY A 25 -1.34 4.83 14.21
C GLY A 25 -0.36 4.22 15.21
N ILE A 26 -0.87 3.47 16.19
CA ILE A 26 -0.08 2.73 17.19
C ILE A 26 0.80 1.67 16.53
N ALA A 27 0.24 0.93 15.56
CA ALA A 27 0.93 -0.11 14.82
C ALA A 27 2.04 0.42 13.88
N GLY A 28 2.11 1.74 13.67
CA GLY A 28 3.15 2.42 12.91
C GLY A 28 2.76 2.80 11.48
N GLY A 29 1.46 2.83 11.16
CA GLY A 29 0.92 3.31 9.89
C GLY A 29 0.32 4.72 10.00
N ASP A 30 -0.02 5.30 8.85
CA ASP A 30 -0.80 6.54 8.75
C ASP A 30 -2.12 6.24 8.02
N ASP A 31 -3.27 6.43 8.69
CA ASP A 31 -4.59 6.25 8.07
C ASP A 31 -4.75 7.22 6.88
N CYS A 32 -5.31 6.73 5.77
CA CYS A 32 -5.63 7.53 4.59
C CYS A 32 -6.83 8.47 4.78
N PHE A 33 -7.72 8.18 5.75
CA PHE A 33 -8.96 8.94 5.99
C PHE A 33 -9.22 9.23 7.49
N PRO A 34 -8.24 9.76 8.24
CA PRO A 34 -8.42 10.03 9.67
C PRO A 34 -9.52 11.05 9.96
N GLU A 35 -9.86 11.89 8.98
CA GLU A 35 -11.00 12.80 9.04
C GLU A 35 -12.34 12.06 9.13
N LEU A 36 -12.50 10.94 8.42
CA LEU A 36 -13.72 10.14 8.41
C LEU A 36 -13.84 9.29 9.67
N ALA A 37 -12.72 8.85 10.25
CA ALA A 37 -12.73 8.07 11.49
C ALA A 37 -13.38 8.80 12.69
N ARG A 38 -13.53 10.13 12.60
CA ARG A 38 -14.23 10.96 13.59
C ARG A 38 -15.76 10.80 13.55
N GLU A 39 -16.29 10.24 12.46
CA GLU A 39 -17.72 10.00 12.31
C GLU A 39 -18.15 8.76 13.10
N PRO A 40 -19.12 8.88 14.03
CA PRO A 40 -19.47 7.79 14.94
C PRO A 40 -20.17 6.62 14.22
N MET A 41 -20.86 6.90 13.12
CA MET A 41 -21.66 5.93 12.38
C MET A 41 -20.99 5.57 11.05
N GLY A 42 -21.06 4.30 10.65
CA GLY A 42 -20.50 3.84 9.37
C GLY A 42 -21.00 4.64 8.15
N LYS A 43 -22.23 5.17 8.20
CA LYS A 43 -22.78 6.05 7.15
C LYS A 43 -21.94 7.32 6.93
N GLY A 44 -21.39 7.92 7.99
CA GLY A 44 -20.51 9.09 7.88
C GLY A 44 -19.11 8.75 7.35
N ARG A 45 -18.76 7.45 7.37
CA ARG A 45 -17.45 6.92 6.96
C ARG A 45 -17.44 6.40 5.52
N ILE A 46 -18.55 6.59 4.80
CA ILE A 46 -18.70 6.19 3.40
C ILE A 46 -17.80 7.06 2.51
N ILE A 47 -16.98 6.41 1.70
CA ILE A 47 -16.24 7.04 0.61
C ILE A 47 -17.04 6.83 -0.68
N ALA A 48 -17.79 7.86 -1.07
CA ALA A 48 -18.70 7.79 -2.22
C ALA A 48 -17.97 7.66 -3.57
N ASP A 49 -16.80 8.30 -3.69
CA ASP A 49 -15.96 8.22 -4.87
C ASP A 49 -14.65 7.48 -4.56
N GLY A 50 -14.52 6.26 -5.08
CA GLY A 50 -13.32 5.44 -4.94
C GLY A 50 -12.06 6.07 -5.55
N SER A 51 -12.18 7.08 -6.42
CA SER A 51 -11.03 7.82 -6.95
C SER A 51 -10.24 8.53 -5.84
N SER A 52 -10.91 8.93 -4.75
CA SER A 52 -10.25 9.53 -3.59
C SER A 52 -9.27 8.55 -2.91
N ILE A 53 -9.61 7.25 -2.85
CA ILE A 53 -8.71 6.20 -2.34
C ILE A 53 -7.49 6.06 -3.26
N VAL A 54 -7.72 6.09 -4.59
CA VAL A 54 -6.66 6.03 -5.59
C VAL A 54 -5.71 7.23 -5.45
N GLN A 55 -6.23 8.45 -5.30
CA GLN A 55 -5.44 9.67 -5.11
C GLN A 55 -4.67 9.66 -3.79
N ARG A 56 -5.25 9.07 -2.73
CA ARG A 56 -4.55 8.83 -1.46
C ARG A 56 -3.48 7.74 -1.58
N ASN A 57 -3.44 6.96 -2.67
CA ASN A 57 -2.39 6.00 -3.01
C ASN A 57 -1.83 5.22 -1.81
N PRO A 58 -2.66 4.40 -1.12
CA PRO A 58 -2.23 3.64 0.04
C PRO A 58 -1.10 2.66 -0.32
N ASP A 59 -0.16 2.51 0.60
CA ASP A 59 0.92 1.53 0.53
C ASP A 59 0.46 0.14 1.00
N ILE A 60 -0.54 0.11 1.89
CA ILE A 60 -1.16 -1.12 2.43
C ILE A 60 -2.69 -0.95 2.42
N ILE A 61 -3.40 -2.00 2.02
CA ILE A 61 -4.86 -2.09 2.16
C ILE A 61 -5.21 -3.24 3.09
N PHE A 62 -5.95 -2.94 4.15
CA PHE A 62 -6.60 -3.93 5.00
C PHE A 62 -8.08 -4.02 4.66
N GLY A 63 -8.61 -5.23 4.48
CA GLY A 63 -10.04 -5.46 4.38
C GLY A 63 -10.58 -6.23 5.58
N SER A 64 -11.66 -5.73 6.17
CA SER A 64 -12.32 -6.34 7.32
C SER A 64 -13.84 -6.42 7.13
N TRP A 65 -14.26 -7.14 6.09
CA TRP A 65 -15.66 -7.15 5.66
C TRP A 65 -16.53 -8.04 6.56
N CYS A 66 -17.38 -7.44 7.40
CA CYS A 66 -18.20 -8.19 8.35
C CYS A 66 -19.10 -9.23 7.65
N GLY A 67 -18.99 -10.51 8.04
CA GLY A 67 -19.79 -11.58 7.43
C GLY A 67 -19.36 -12.00 6.02
N ARG A 68 -18.24 -11.47 5.49
CA ARG A 68 -17.69 -11.88 4.18
C ARG A 68 -16.17 -11.96 4.23
N ARG A 69 -15.60 -12.99 3.61
CA ARG A 69 -14.14 -13.07 3.45
C ARG A 69 -13.61 -11.96 2.54
N PHE A 70 -12.56 -11.27 2.97
CA PHE A 70 -11.78 -10.38 2.13
C PHE A 70 -11.12 -11.17 1.00
N ARG A 71 -11.21 -10.65 -0.22
CA ARG A 71 -10.59 -11.26 -1.40
C ARG A 71 -9.77 -10.20 -2.14
N PRO A 72 -8.42 -10.28 -2.12
CA PRO A 72 -7.56 -9.35 -2.86
C PRO A 72 -7.95 -9.21 -4.34
N ALA A 73 -8.39 -10.29 -4.99
CA ALA A 73 -8.86 -10.29 -6.37
C ALA A 73 -10.00 -9.29 -6.64
N HIS A 74 -10.88 -9.03 -5.66
CA HIS A 74 -11.93 -8.01 -5.82
C HIS A 74 -11.37 -6.59 -5.81
N VAL A 75 -10.26 -6.35 -5.10
CA VAL A 75 -9.58 -5.06 -5.11
C VAL A 75 -8.83 -4.87 -6.43
N LEU A 76 -8.12 -5.90 -6.89
CA LEU A 76 -7.39 -5.91 -8.17
C LEU A 76 -8.32 -5.65 -9.37
N ALA A 77 -9.57 -6.10 -9.30
CA ALA A 77 -10.55 -5.90 -10.36
C ALA A 77 -11.19 -4.50 -10.39
N ARG A 78 -10.88 -3.61 -9.43
CA ARG A 78 -11.48 -2.26 -9.37
C ARG A 78 -10.89 -1.37 -10.47
N PRO A 79 -11.74 -0.78 -11.35
CA PRO A 79 -11.26 0.13 -12.39
C PRO A 79 -10.48 1.30 -11.79
N GLY A 80 -9.31 1.59 -12.38
CA GLY A 80 -8.45 2.70 -11.96
C GLY A 80 -7.55 2.42 -10.74
N TRP A 81 -7.65 1.26 -10.10
CA TRP A 81 -6.85 0.92 -8.92
C TRP A 81 -5.50 0.28 -9.25
N GLY A 82 -5.26 -0.09 -10.51
CA GLY A 82 -4.04 -0.78 -10.95
C GLY A 82 -2.74 -0.11 -10.55
N GLU A 83 -2.74 1.23 -10.47
CA GLU A 83 -1.55 2.03 -10.14
C GLU A 83 -1.35 2.30 -8.64
N VAL A 84 -2.28 1.88 -7.79
CA VAL A 84 -2.18 2.05 -6.34
C VAL A 84 -1.01 1.22 -5.80
N ASN A 85 -0.17 1.81 -4.95
CA ASN A 85 1.02 1.15 -4.40
C ASN A 85 0.70 -0.20 -3.77
N ALA A 86 -0.35 -0.28 -2.94
CA ALA A 86 -0.78 -1.52 -2.32
C ALA A 86 -1.15 -2.60 -3.35
N VAL A 87 -1.76 -2.22 -4.48
CA VAL A 87 -2.15 -3.14 -5.55
C VAL A 87 -0.91 -3.62 -6.31
N LYS A 88 -0.04 -2.71 -6.77
CA LYS A 88 1.19 -3.06 -7.51
C LYS A 88 2.12 -3.97 -6.72
N ASN A 89 2.19 -3.76 -5.40
CA ASN A 89 3.11 -4.45 -4.52
C ASN A 89 2.46 -5.62 -3.76
N GLY A 90 1.22 -5.98 -4.07
CA GLY A 90 0.50 -7.09 -3.43
C GLY A 90 0.28 -6.91 -1.92
N GLN A 91 0.23 -5.68 -1.42
CA GLN A 91 0.05 -5.36 0.00
C GLN A 91 -1.44 -5.27 0.36
N LEU A 92 -2.16 -6.38 0.12
CA LEU A 92 -3.60 -6.52 0.30
C LEU A 92 -3.88 -7.61 1.33
N PHE A 93 -4.33 -7.25 2.53
CA PHE A 93 -4.43 -8.18 3.66
C PHE A 93 -5.83 -8.21 4.28
N GLU A 94 -6.20 -9.36 4.82
CA GLU A 94 -7.41 -9.52 5.64
C GLU A 94 -7.05 -9.34 7.11
N ILE A 95 -7.89 -8.62 7.86
CA ILE A 95 -7.97 -8.71 9.31
C ILE A 95 -9.43 -9.00 9.65
N LYS A 96 -9.71 -10.09 10.37
CA LYS A 96 -11.11 -10.49 10.58
C LYS A 96 -11.85 -9.46 11.41
N SER A 97 -13.10 -9.18 11.04
CA SER A 97 -13.94 -8.21 11.77
C SER A 97 -14.10 -8.57 13.25
N SER A 98 -14.12 -9.85 13.59
CA SER A 98 -14.17 -10.35 14.98
C SER A 98 -12.93 -10.00 15.80
N GLU A 99 -11.80 -9.74 15.14
CA GLU A 99 -10.50 -9.48 15.77
C GLU A 99 -10.21 -7.98 15.90
N ILE A 100 -10.84 -7.11 15.10
CA ILE A 100 -10.51 -5.67 15.05
C ILE A 100 -11.70 -4.70 15.12
N LEU A 101 -12.89 -5.11 14.64
CA LEU A 101 -14.09 -4.27 14.60
C LEU A 101 -15.02 -4.45 15.81
N GLN A 102 -14.76 -5.45 16.67
CA GLN A 102 -15.49 -5.58 17.92
C GLN A 102 -14.75 -4.83 19.02
N PRO A 103 -15.42 -3.90 19.75
CA PRO A 103 -14.79 -3.27 20.90
C PRO A 103 -14.54 -4.33 21.97
N GLY A 104 -13.28 -4.50 22.37
CA GLY A 104 -12.92 -5.50 23.38
C GLY A 104 -11.43 -5.89 23.33
N PRO A 105 -11.02 -6.86 24.18
CA PRO A 105 -9.62 -7.26 24.32
C PRO A 105 -8.98 -7.72 23.01
N ALA A 106 -9.74 -8.38 22.12
CA ALA A 106 -9.21 -8.89 20.84
C ALA A 106 -8.64 -7.77 19.96
N ALA A 107 -9.31 -6.62 19.87
CA ALA A 107 -8.79 -5.48 19.10
C ALA A 107 -7.47 -4.93 19.67
N LEU A 108 -7.31 -4.98 21.00
CA LEU A 108 -6.12 -4.53 21.72
C LEU A 108 -5.02 -5.60 21.84
N THR A 109 -5.26 -6.80 21.31
CA THR A 109 -4.31 -7.92 21.31
C THR A 109 -4.14 -8.42 19.89
N ASP A 110 -4.92 -9.41 19.47
CA ASP A 110 -4.85 -10.05 18.15
C ASP A 110 -4.94 -9.04 16.98
N GLY A 111 -5.84 -8.07 17.09
CA GLY A 111 -6.08 -7.07 16.05
C GLY A 111 -4.88 -6.14 15.84
N VAL A 112 -4.40 -5.51 16.90
CA VAL A 112 -3.24 -4.60 16.83
C VAL A 112 -1.94 -5.33 16.54
N GLU A 113 -1.76 -6.56 17.02
CA GLU A 113 -0.60 -7.38 16.72
C GLU A 113 -0.50 -7.69 15.21
N GLN A 114 -1.62 -8.06 14.58
CA GLN A 114 -1.67 -8.28 13.13
C GLN A 114 -1.36 -7.02 12.33
N LEU A 115 -1.96 -5.88 12.70
CA LEU A 115 -1.65 -4.58 12.09
C LEU A 115 -0.14 -4.29 12.17
N HIS A 116 0.42 -4.42 13.38
CA HIS A 116 1.82 -4.11 13.64
C HIS A 116 2.75 -5.04 12.85
N HIS A 117 2.51 -6.35 12.86
CA HIS A 117 3.31 -7.31 12.12
C HIS A 117 3.38 -6.93 10.63
N ILE A 118 2.22 -6.70 10.00
CA ILE A 118 2.14 -6.42 8.56
C ILE A 118 2.80 -5.07 8.22
N ILE A 119 2.57 -4.04 9.03
CA ILE A 119 3.18 -2.72 8.84
C ILE A 119 4.71 -2.78 9.01
N MET A 120 5.21 -3.54 9.98
CA MET A 120 6.65 -3.75 10.17
C MET A 120 7.27 -4.55 9.04
N ALA A 121 6.61 -5.62 8.58
CA ALA A 121 7.06 -6.41 7.43
C ALA A 121 7.18 -5.54 6.17
N TRP A 122 6.21 -4.65 5.92
CA TRP A 122 6.27 -3.67 4.85
C TRP A 122 7.48 -2.73 4.98
N SER A 123 7.75 -2.23 6.21
CA SER A 123 8.87 -1.32 6.46
C SER A 123 10.25 -1.97 6.28
N MET A 124 10.33 -3.29 6.45
CA MET A 124 11.58 -4.05 6.34
C MET A 124 11.83 -4.61 4.93
N ALA A 125 10.82 -4.59 4.05
CA ALA A 125 11.00 -5.02 2.68
C ALA A 125 12.06 -4.13 2.00
N PRO A 126 13.09 -4.71 1.33
CA PRO A 126 14.12 -3.92 0.70
C PRO A 126 13.48 -2.94 -0.28
N THR A 127 13.64 -1.64 -0.01
CA THR A 127 13.19 -0.59 -0.90
C THR A 127 13.94 -0.75 -2.21
N LEU A 128 13.33 -1.39 -3.21
CA LEU A 128 13.90 -1.54 -4.54
C LEU A 128 13.76 -0.23 -5.32
N VAL A 129 14.16 0.89 -4.71
CA VAL A 129 14.14 2.24 -5.31
C VAL A 129 15.39 2.99 -4.88
N ALA A 130 16.56 2.50 -5.29
CA ALA A 130 17.78 3.31 -5.48
C ALA A 130 18.82 2.53 -6.30
N SER A 131 18.51 2.18 -7.55
CA SER A 131 19.54 1.90 -8.56
C SER A 131 19.00 2.25 -9.94
N ARG A 132 18.80 3.55 -10.15
CA ARG A 132 18.90 4.17 -11.48
C ARG A 132 20.13 5.08 -11.46
N THR A 133 21.31 4.48 -11.34
CA THR A 133 22.53 5.14 -11.84
C THR A 133 22.71 4.67 -13.27
N ALA A 134 22.69 5.64 -14.18
CA ALA A 134 22.70 5.47 -15.62
C ALA A 134 23.75 4.47 -16.10
N LEU A 135 23.32 3.49 -16.91
CA LEU A 135 24.20 2.86 -17.88
C LEU A 135 24.58 3.93 -18.92
N PRO A 136 25.88 4.15 -19.20
CA PRO A 136 26.26 5.00 -20.32
C PRO A 136 25.78 4.36 -21.63
N PRO A 137 25.48 5.15 -22.68
CA PRO A 137 25.02 4.61 -23.94
C PRO A 137 26.11 3.76 -24.59
N GLU A 138 25.75 2.52 -24.91
CA GLU A 138 26.58 1.58 -25.66
C GLU A 138 26.66 2.07 -27.12
N GLY A 139 27.82 2.61 -27.51
CA GLY A 139 27.97 3.16 -28.86
C GLY A 139 29.30 3.84 -29.20
N ALA A 140 30.37 3.66 -28.41
CA ALA A 140 31.69 4.15 -28.80
C ALA A 140 32.37 3.12 -29.72
N ALA A 141 32.31 3.38 -31.03
CA ALA A 141 33.09 2.62 -32.02
C ALA A 141 34.60 2.70 -31.71
N PRO A 142 35.38 1.62 -31.88
CA PRO A 142 36.81 1.68 -31.68
C PRO A 142 37.46 2.57 -32.76
N PRO A 143 38.56 3.28 -32.45
CA PRO A 143 39.23 4.14 -33.41
C PRO A 143 39.74 3.28 -34.58
N LYS A 144 39.29 3.63 -35.80
CA LYS A 144 39.83 3.08 -37.04
C LYS A 144 41.29 3.49 -37.14
N GLY A 145 42.18 2.50 -37.14
CA GLY A 145 43.57 2.69 -37.55
C GLY A 145 43.63 3.25 -38.97
N GLY A 146 44.55 4.18 -39.20
CA GLY A 146 44.82 4.70 -40.53
C GLY A 146 45.98 5.68 -40.56
N LEU A 147 46.94 5.33 -41.42
CA LEU A 147 48.10 6.07 -41.94
C LEU A 147 49.41 6.01 -41.13
N SER A 148 50.58 5.85 -41.73
CA SER A 148 51.07 5.23 -42.97
C SER A 148 52.57 5.51 -43.00
N ALA A 149 53.35 4.57 -43.52
CA ALA A 149 54.57 4.76 -44.34
C ALA A 149 55.71 5.67 -43.85
N GLY A 150 56.93 5.10 -43.89
CA GLY A 150 58.19 5.84 -43.99
C GLY A 150 59.33 5.04 -43.35
N ARG A 151 60.02 4.15 -44.09
CA ARG A 151 61.21 4.39 -44.95
C ARG A 151 62.51 4.08 -44.19
N SER A 152 63.31 3.15 -44.77
CA SER A 152 64.79 3.13 -44.91
C SER A 152 65.66 3.59 -43.71
N SER A 153 66.64 2.85 -43.20
CA SER A 153 67.64 1.97 -43.83
C SER A 153 68.24 1.03 -42.78
#